data_AF-A0A6N7YXT0-F1
#
_entry.id   AF-A0A6N7YXT0-F1
#
_cell.length_a   1.000
_cell.length_b   1.000
_cell.length_c   1.000
_cell.angle_alpha   90.00
_cell.angle_beta   90.00
_cell.angle_gamma   90.00
#
_symmetry.space_group_name_H-M   'P 1'
#
loop_
_entity.id
_entity.type
_entity.pdbx_description
1 polymer ?
#
loop_
_entity_poly.entity_id
_entity_poly.type
_entity_poly.pdbx_seq_one_letter_code
_entity_poly.pdbx_strand_id
1 'polypeptide(L)'
;MSTATVILTAPLRRSRHLLRSSVPAAMAAWWALNLSAVAIGALAATAVGPATTRDLLGFGFGGIDHHGIVGAAQIAGHNSRFVLAPFICLLASHLVLNANSSRRARRRWTSALAAITLIPVAVSMSAVGAGIVAYGDRMITSVMPHLPLEASAYALACALALTMPTRRPRPARIAAEIGACLLLLLASNWLEVLSH
;
A
#
# COMPACT_ATOMS: atom_id res chain seq x y z
N MET A 1 -27.91 -50.50 18.82
CA MET A 1 -27.03 -50.44 17.62
C MET A 1 -26.99 -49.00 17.17
N SER A 2 -25.85 -48.33 17.34
CA SER A 2 -25.65 -46.88 17.19
C SER A 2 -24.56 -46.65 16.14
N THR A 3 -24.94 -46.12 14.99
CA THR A 3 -24.06 -45.92 13.82
C THR A 3 -24.33 -44.53 13.24
N ALA A 4 -23.93 -43.47 13.95
CA ALA A 4 -23.98 -42.11 13.43
C ALA A 4 -23.03 -41.17 14.19
N THR A 5 -21.71 -41.37 14.10
CA THR A 5 -20.74 -40.43 14.70
C THR A 5 -19.43 -40.35 13.91
N VAL A 6 -19.45 -40.27 12.56
CA VAL A 6 -18.19 -40.05 11.81
C VAL A 6 -18.40 -39.28 10.49
N ILE A 7 -19.10 -38.13 10.46
CA ILE A 7 -19.05 -37.23 9.28
C ILE A 7 -19.20 -35.76 9.69
N LEU A 8 -18.25 -35.17 10.44
CA LEU A 8 -18.28 -33.71 10.72
C LEU A 8 -16.90 -33.05 10.90
N THR A 9 -15.79 -33.71 10.55
CA THR A 9 -14.43 -33.16 10.73
C THR A 9 -13.73 -32.74 9.43
N ALA A 10 -14.30 -33.02 8.25
CA ALA A 10 -13.61 -32.86 6.97
C ALA A 10 -13.59 -31.45 6.31
N PRO A 11 -14.46 -30.45 6.60
CA PRO A 11 -14.41 -29.19 5.83
C PRO A 11 -13.41 -28.14 6.34
N LEU A 12 -12.81 -28.29 7.53
CA LEU A 12 -11.96 -27.22 8.11
C LEU A 12 -10.50 -27.21 7.61
N ARG A 13 -10.03 -28.29 6.95
CA ARG A 13 -8.63 -28.39 6.47
C ARG A 13 -8.41 -27.67 5.14
N ARG A 14 -9.40 -27.66 4.23
CA ARG A 14 -9.29 -27.04 2.89
C ARG A 14 -9.21 -25.52 2.95
N SER A 15 -9.89 -24.89 3.90
CA SER A 15 -9.89 -23.43 4.07
C SER A 15 -8.53 -22.90 4.53
N ARG A 16 -7.79 -23.63 5.36
CA ARG A 16 -6.47 -23.16 5.86
C ARG A 16 -5.39 -23.10 4.77
N HIS A 17 -5.49 -23.93 3.74
CA HIS A 17 -4.52 -23.95 2.63
C HIS A 17 -4.71 -22.78 1.66
N LEU A 18 -5.97 -22.43 1.35
CA LEU A 18 -6.33 -21.25 0.54
C LEU A 18 -6.01 -19.91 1.25
N LEU A 19 -5.97 -19.92 2.58
CA LEU A 19 -5.70 -18.74 3.42
C LEU A 19 -4.20 -18.52 3.69
N ARG A 20 -3.34 -19.54 3.51
CA ARG A 20 -1.87 -19.40 3.55
C ARG A 20 -1.29 -18.95 2.21
N SER A 21 -1.94 -19.27 1.09
CA SER A 21 -1.56 -18.79 -0.24
C SER A 21 -1.96 -17.33 -0.52
N SER A 22 -2.76 -16.70 0.34
CA SER A 22 -3.35 -15.39 0.02
C SER A 22 -2.44 -14.19 0.24
N VAL A 23 -1.53 -14.23 1.22
CA VAL A 23 -0.64 -13.08 1.50
C VAL A 23 0.44 -12.94 0.42
N PRO A 24 1.18 -13.98 0.03
CA PRO A 24 2.16 -13.87 -1.06
C PRO A 24 1.50 -13.48 -2.39
N ALA A 25 0.31 -14.03 -2.69
CA ALA A 25 -0.43 -13.67 -3.90
C ALA A 25 -0.94 -12.22 -3.88
N ALA A 26 -1.43 -11.73 -2.74
CA ALA A 26 -1.84 -10.33 -2.59
C ALA A 26 -0.64 -9.38 -2.69
N MET A 27 0.50 -9.74 -2.09
CA MET A 27 1.75 -8.99 -2.24
C MET A 27 2.23 -8.98 -3.69
N ALA A 28 2.20 -10.12 -4.39
CA ALA A 28 2.58 -10.19 -5.79
C ALA A 28 1.66 -9.34 -6.69
N ALA A 29 0.35 -9.42 -6.49
CA ALA A 29 -0.62 -8.58 -7.21
C ALA A 29 -0.40 -7.08 -6.92
N TRP A 30 -0.05 -6.74 -5.68
CA TRP A 30 0.31 -5.39 -5.29
C TRP A 30 1.57 -4.90 -6.02
N TRP A 31 2.65 -5.69 -6.00
CA TRP A 31 3.86 -5.38 -6.75
C TRP A 31 3.59 -5.21 -8.24
N ALA A 32 2.83 -6.12 -8.84
CA ALA A 32 2.44 -6.03 -10.25
C ALA A 32 1.67 -4.73 -10.55
N LEU A 33 0.77 -4.31 -9.67
CA LEU A 33 0.04 -3.04 -9.81
C LEU A 33 0.98 -1.83 -9.75
N ASN A 34 1.90 -1.78 -8.78
CA ASN A 34 2.84 -0.66 -8.67
C ASN A 34 3.78 -0.61 -9.89
N LEU A 35 4.31 -1.74 -10.33
CA LEU A 35 5.13 -1.81 -11.54
C LEU A 35 4.36 -1.37 -12.78
N SER A 36 3.07 -1.73 -12.88
CA SER A 36 2.22 -1.27 -13.98
C SER A 36 1.99 0.24 -13.92
N ALA A 37 1.77 0.81 -12.74
CA ALA A 37 1.64 2.26 -12.56
C ALA A 37 2.92 3.01 -12.94
N VAL A 38 4.09 2.53 -12.49
CA VAL A 38 5.39 3.05 -12.90
C VAL A 38 5.54 3.02 -14.42
N ALA A 39 5.21 1.88 -15.07
CA ALA A 39 5.29 1.76 -16.52
C ALA A 39 4.34 2.73 -17.25
N ILE A 40 3.11 2.90 -16.77
CA ILE A 40 2.14 3.85 -17.34
C ILE A 40 2.67 5.29 -17.25
N GLY A 41 3.18 5.68 -16.08
CA GLY A 41 3.79 6.99 -15.88
C GLY A 41 4.99 7.25 -16.79
N ALA A 42 5.87 6.25 -16.92
CA ALA A 42 7.02 6.31 -17.82
C ALA A 42 6.58 6.47 -19.28
N LEU A 43 5.62 5.66 -19.76
CA LEU A 43 5.09 5.75 -21.12
C LEU A 43 4.46 7.13 -21.41
N ALA A 44 3.68 7.66 -20.47
CA ALA A 44 3.09 8.98 -20.60
C ALA A 44 4.17 10.07 -20.68
N ALA A 45 5.19 10.01 -19.82
CA ALA A 45 6.31 10.95 -19.84
C ALA A 45 7.14 10.86 -21.13
N THR A 46 7.34 9.67 -21.68
CA THR A 46 8.01 9.49 -22.98
C THR A 46 7.22 10.16 -24.11
N ALA A 47 5.89 10.09 -24.09
CA ALA A 47 5.04 10.69 -25.10
C ALA A 47 5.05 12.23 -25.05
N VAL A 48 5.14 12.82 -23.86
CA VAL A 48 5.12 14.29 -23.66
C VAL A 48 6.53 14.89 -23.75
N GLY A 49 7.56 14.12 -23.39
CA GLY A 49 8.96 14.52 -23.42
C GLY A 49 9.52 14.88 -22.04
N PRO A 50 10.85 14.72 -21.82
CA PRO A 50 11.46 14.95 -20.51
C PRO A 50 11.33 16.38 -19.99
N ALA A 51 11.51 17.42 -20.83
CA ALA A 51 11.47 18.81 -20.39
C ALA A 51 10.10 19.18 -19.80
N THR A 52 9.03 18.98 -20.57
CA THR A 52 7.65 19.22 -20.10
C THR A 52 7.30 18.35 -18.90
N THR A 53 7.78 17.10 -18.85
CA THR A 53 7.57 16.25 -17.67
C THR A 53 8.24 16.82 -16.43
N ARG A 54 9.45 17.40 -16.54
CA ARG A 54 10.10 18.11 -15.43
C ARG A 54 9.31 19.33 -14.98
N ASP A 55 8.77 20.09 -15.93
CA ASP A 55 7.95 21.26 -15.62
C ASP A 55 6.64 20.87 -14.91
N LEU A 56 6.02 19.76 -15.32
CA LEU A 56 4.80 19.23 -14.70
C LEU A 56 5.05 18.62 -13.32
N LEU A 57 6.14 17.87 -13.15
CA LEU A 57 6.46 17.22 -11.87
C LEU A 57 7.07 18.20 -10.87
N GLY A 58 7.84 19.17 -11.35
CA GLY A 58 8.47 20.20 -10.52
C GLY A 58 9.43 19.65 -9.47
N PHE A 59 9.97 18.44 -9.63
CA PHE A 59 10.86 17.85 -8.63
C PHE A 59 12.15 18.68 -8.50
N GLY A 60 12.37 19.19 -7.29
CA GLY A 60 13.56 19.97 -6.94
C GLY A 60 14.75 19.06 -6.63
N PHE A 61 15.47 18.60 -7.66
CA PHE A 61 16.77 17.94 -7.48
C PHE A 61 17.92 18.93 -7.19
N GLY A 62 17.61 20.22 -7.03
CA GLY A 62 18.59 21.28 -6.77
C GLY A 62 19.16 21.31 -5.36
N GLY A 63 18.90 20.27 -4.54
CA GLY A 63 19.16 20.30 -3.10
C GLY A 63 18.16 21.25 -2.44
N ILE A 64 16.98 20.75 -2.10
CA ILE A 64 16.14 21.49 -1.17
C ILE A 64 16.84 21.35 0.19
N ASP A 65 17.18 22.46 0.83
CA ASP A 65 17.79 22.51 2.18
C ASP A 65 16.86 21.85 3.23
N HIS A 66 16.74 20.53 3.21
CA HIS A 66 16.05 19.74 4.23
C HIS A 66 16.96 19.50 5.44
N HIS A 67 17.89 20.42 5.68
CA HIS A 67 18.80 20.33 6.81
C HIS A 67 18.02 20.62 8.11
N GLY A 68 17.42 19.56 8.66
CA GLY A 68 16.87 19.57 10.01
C GLY A 68 15.62 18.73 10.20
N ILE A 69 15.24 18.58 11.47
CA ILE A 69 14.10 17.80 11.96
C ILE A 69 12.78 18.23 11.28
N VAL A 70 12.67 19.50 10.87
CA VAL A 70 11.45 20.05 10.24
C VAL A 70 11.22 19.46 8.83
N GLY A 71 12.26 19.33 8.01
CA GLY A 71 12.16 18.72 6.68
C GLY A 71 11.79 17.24 6.77
N ALA A 72 12.47 16.51 7.66
CA ALA A 72 12.15 15.10 7.94
C ALA A 72 10.70 14.92 8.43
N ALA A 73 10.18 15.82 9.27
CA ALA A 73 8.80 15.77 9.75
C ALA A 73 7.78 16.05 8.63
N GLN A 74 8.09 16.92 7.66
CA GLN A 74 7.23 17.18 6.52
C GLN A 74 7.17 15.98 5.57
N ILE A 75 8.32 15.36 5.28
CA ILE A 75 8.42 14.12 4.49
C ILE A 75 7.63 13.01 5.18
N ALA A 76 7.87 12.78 6.48
CA ALA A 76 7.14 11.80 7.26
C ALA A 76 5.63 12.08 7.30
N GLY A 77 5.24 13.36 7.40
CA GLY A 77 3.86 13.82 7.35
C GLY A 77 3.20 13.58 5.99
N HIS A 78 3.95 13.71 4.89
CA HIS A 78 3.48 13.40 3.55
C HIS A 78 3.30 11.88 3.36
N ASN A 79 4.32 11.09 3.68
CA ASN A 79 4.32 9.64 3.50
C ASN A 79 3.30 8.94 4.42
N SER A 80 3.10 9.44 5.64
CA SER A 80 2.12 8.88 6.57
C SER A 80 0.67 9.01 6.08
N ARG A 81 0.32 10.03 5.29
CA ARG A 81 -1.05 10.20 4.74
C ARG A 81 -1.49 9.01 3.89
N PHE A 82 -0.58 8.47 3.09
CA PHE A 82 -0.86 7.33 2.23
C PHE A 82 -1.05 6.02 3.00
N VAL A 83 -0.44 5.88 4.19
CA VAL A 83 -0.66 4.71 5.06
C VAL A 83 -1.85 4.89 6.00
N LEU A 84 -2.13 6.12 6.42
CA LEU A 84 -3.31 6.43 7.22
C LEU A 84 -4.60 6.13 6.44
N ALA A 85 -4.62 6.38 5.13
CA ALA A 85 -5.79 6.10 4.29
C ALA A 85 -6.30 4.64 4.40
N PRO A 86 -5.48 3.59 4.21
CA PRO A 86 -5.90 2.20 4.41
C PRO A 86 -6.38 1.92 5.84
N PHE A 87 -5.77 2.51 6.87
CA PHE A 87 -6.22 2.32 8.27
C PHE A 87 -7.54 3.03 8.59
N ILE A 88 -7.76 4.23 8.05
CA ILE A 88 -9.03 4.94 8.16
C ILE A 88 -10.11 4.14 7.41
N CYS A 89 -9.80 3.65 6.21
CA CYS A 89 -10.69 2.77 5.45
C CYS A 89 -11.03 1.50 6.23
N LEU A 90 -10.03 0.93 6.91
CA LEU A 90 -10.21 -0.23 7.77
C LEU A 90 -11.16 0.05 8.93
N LEU A 91 -10.94 1.14 9.65
CA LEU A 91 -11.80 1.57 10.76
C LEU A 91 -13.23 1.86 10.28
N ALA A 92 -13.37 2.62 9.17
CA ALA A 92 -14.65 2.92 8.56
C ALA A 92 -15.39 1.64 8.14
N SER A 93 -14.68 0.67 7.56
CA SER A 93 -15.25 -0.63 7.21
C SER A 93 -15.77 -1.36 8.46
N HIS A 94 -15.06 -1.27 9.59
CA HIS A 94 -15.48 -1.93 10.81
C HIS A 94 -16.74 -1.27 11.42
N LEU A 95 -16.79 0.06 11.41
CA LEU A 95 -17.94 0.82 11.93
C LEU A 95 -19.19 0.63 11.05
N VAL A 96 -19.04 0.69 9.72
CA VAL A 96 -20.16 0.64 8.76
C VAL A 96 -20.65 -0.79 8.53
N LEU A 97 -19.76 -1.79 8.54
CA LEU A 97 -20.13 -3.17 8.23
C LEU A 97 -20.61 -3.99 9.44
N ASN A 98 -20.81 -3.34 10.59
CA ASN A 98 -21.45 -3.95 11.76
C ASN A 98 -22.84 -4.53 11.44
N ALA A 99 -23.19 -5.55 12.23
CA ALA A 99 -24.12 -6.70 12.06
C ALA A 99 -25.13 -6.79 10.90
N ASN A 100 -25.70 -5.71 10.36
CA ASN A 100 -26.88 -5.75 9.49
C ASN A 100 -26.65 -5.35 8.02
N SER A 101 -25.39 -5.16 7.59
CA SER A 101 -25.11 -4.84 6.19
C SER A 101 -25.33 -6.04 5.26
N SER A 102 -26.01 -5.83 4.13
CA SER A 102 -26.19 -6.87 3.10
C SER A 102 -24.86 -7.28 2.47
N ARG A 103 -24.75 -8.50 1.93
CA ARG A 103 -23.53 -8.97 1.24
C ARG A 103 -23.14 -8.06 0.07
N ARG A 104 -24.12 -7.50 -0.64
CA ARG A 104 -23.91 -6.55 -1.75
C ARG A 104 -23.36 -5.22 -1.24
N ALA A 105 -23.91 -4.69 -0.15
CA ALA A 105 -23.41 -3.47 0.48
C ALA A 105 -21.96 -3.65 0.95
N ARG A 106 -21.65 -4.76 1.62
CA ARG A 106 -20.28 -5.13 2.02
C ARG A 106 -19.31 -5.09 0.84
N ARG A 107 -19.64 -5.76 -0.27
CA ARG A 107 -18.78 -5.77 -1.48
C ARG A 107 -18.55 -4.37 -2.04
N ARG A 108 -19.62 -3.56 -2.19
CA ARG A 108 -19.50 -2.18 -2.71
C ARG A 108 -18.61 -1.32 -1.82
N TRP A 109 -18.80 -1.39 -0.51
CA TRP A 109 -17.97 -0.67 0.45
C TRP A 109 -16.51 -1.11 0.38
N THR A 110 -16.24 -2.42 0.38
CA THR A 110 -14.86 -2.92 0.24
C THR A 110 -14.21 -2.46 -1.07
N SER A 111 -14.94 -2.49 -2.19
CA SER A 111 -14.43 -2.00 -3.48
C SER A 111 -14.16 -0.50 -3.47
N ALA A 112 -15.06 0.31 -2.88
CA ALA A 112 -14.87 1.75 -2.77
C ALA A 112 -13.65 2.10 -1.92
N LEU A 113 -13.50 1.46 -0.75
CA LEU A 113 -12.36 1.64 0.14
C LEU A 113 -11.04 1.18 -0.50
N ALA A 114 -11.08 0.08 -1.25
CA ALA A 114 -9.94 -0.36 -2.05
C ALA A 114 -9.57 0.70 -3.09
N ALA A 115 -10.53 1.26 -3.84
CA ALA A 115 -10.26 2.31 -4.81
C ALA A 115 -9.68 3.58 -4.18
N ILE A 116 -10.25 4.05 -3.07
CA ILE A 116 -9.75 5.21 -2.31
C ILE A 116 -8.29 5.01 -1.85
N THR A 117 -7.91 3.78 -1.55
CA THR A 117 -6.53 3.46 -1.13
C THR A 117 -5.59 3.27 -2.33
N LEU A 118 -6.06 2.59 -3.38
CA LEU A 118 -5.25 2.18 -4.52
C LEU A 118 -4.95 3.32 -5.49
N ILE A 119 -5.93 4.21 -5.74
CA ILE A 119 -5.79 5.29 -6.72
C ILE A 119 -4.65 6.23 -6.34
N PRO A 120 -4.56 6.77 -5.10
CA PRO A 120 -3.47 7.67 -4.73
C PRO A 120 -2.10 7.01 -4.88
N VAL A 121 -1.97 5.75 -4.46
CA VAL A 121 -0.71 5.00 -4.63
C VAL A 121 -0.35 4.84 -6.11
N ALA A 122 -1.32 4.44 -6.95
CA ALA A 122 -1.09 4.30 -8.38
C ALA A 122 -0.69 5.64 -9.04
N VAL A 123 -1.29 6.75 -8.62
CA VAL A 123 -0.91 8.10 -9.07
C VAL A 123 0.53 8.42 -8.65
N SER A 124 0.88 8.20 -7.38
CA SER A 124 2.25 8.44 -6.88
C SER A 124 3.28 7.58 -7.61
N MET A 125 3.01 6.28 -7.82
CA MET A 125 3.91 5.39 -8.57
C MET A 125 4.01 5.75 -10.05
N SER A 126 2.93 6.26 -10.65
CA SER A 126 2.99 6.81 -12.00
C SER A 126 3.87 8.05 -12.05
N ALA A 127 3.81 8.93 -11.06
CA ALA A 127 4.71 10.07 -10.94
C ALA A 127 6.19 9.62 -10.77
N VAL A 128 6.45 8.53 -10.06
CA VAL A 128 7.79 7.91 -9.98
C VAL A 128 8.28 7.48 -11.36
N GLY A 129 7.46 6.74 -12.12
CA GLY A 129 7.80 6.32 -13.48
C GLY A 129 8.05 7.49 -14.44
N ALA A 130 7.20 8.51 -14.37
CA ALA A 130 7.38 9.75 -15.12
C ALA A 130 8.68 10.46 -14.73
N GLY A 131 8.99 10.49 -13.42
CA GLY A 131 10.23 11.03 -12.88
C GLY A 131 11.48 10.30 -13.38
N ILE A 132 11.44 8.97 -13.49
CA ILE A 132 12.57 8.18 -14.03
C ILE A 132 12.86 8.61 -15.48
N VAL A 133 11.83 8.79 -16.32
CA VAL A 133 12.02 9.26 -17.70
C VAL A 133 12.54 10.71 -17.73
N ALA A 134 12.01 11.57 -16.86
CA ALA A 134 12.37 12.98 -16.84
C ALA A 134 13.78 13.23 -16.28
N TYR A 135 14.20 12.53 -15.23
CA TYR A 135 15.40 12.84 -14.47
C TYR A 135 16.46 11.72 -14.50
N GLY A 136 16.15 10.57 -15.07
CA GLY A 136 17.07 9.45 -15.24
C GLY A 136 17.56 8.88 -13.91
N ASP A 137 18.86 8.60 -13.85
CA ASP A 137 19.52 7.98 -12.70
C ASP A 137 19.32 8.76 -11.40
N ARG A 138 19.21 10.11 -11.46
CA ARG A 138 18.99 10.94 -10.27
C ARG A 138 17.71 10.55 -9.53
N MET A 139 16.63 10.30 -10.26
CA MET A 139 15.36 9.83 -9.67
C MET A 139 15.52 8.44 -9.09
N ILE A 140 16.19 7.52 -9.81
CA ILE A 140 16.40 6.15 -9.34
C ILE A 140 17.18 6.17 -8.03
N THR A 141 18.31 6.88 -7.98
CA THR A 141 19.15 6.97 -6.79
C THR A 141 18.46 7.65 -5.61
N SER A 142 17.55 8.61 -5.88
CA SER A 142 16.81 9.27 -4.80
C SER A 142 15.75 8.34 -4.20
N VAL A 143 14.98 7.61 -5.03
CA VAL A 143 13.88 6.76 -4.50
C VAL A 143 14.32 5.38 -4.03
N MET A 144 15.35 4.79 -4.65
CA MET A 144 15.75 3.39 -4.41
C MET A 144 16.04 3.02 -2.95
N PRO A 145 16.67 3.87 -2.11
CA PRO A 145 16.97 3.53 -0.72
C PRO A 145 15.72 3.22 0.11
N HIS A 146 14.62 3.92 -0.14
CA HIS A 146 13.45 3.92 0.73
C HIS A 146 12.23 3.25 0.07
N LEU A 147 12.13 3.25 -1.26
CA LEU A 147 11.01 2.67 -2.03
C LEU A 147 10.64 1.22 -1.65
N PRO A 148 11.58 0.27 -1.43
CA PRO A 148 11.21 -1.09 -1.04
C PRO A 148 10.47 -1.18 0.30
N LEU A 149 10.84 -0.31 1.24
CA LEU A 149 10.22 -0.26 2.57
C LEU A 149 8.81 0.35 2.48
N GLU A 150 8.66 1.44 1.73
CA GLU A 150 7.35 2.07 1.49
C GLU A 150 6.41 1.10 0.79
N ALA A 151 6.87 0.48 -0.31
CA ALA A 151 6.08 -0.48 -1.07
C ALA A 151 5.62 -1.64 -0.19
N SER A 152 6.49 -2.12 0.71
CA SER A 152 6.17 -3.18 1.67
C SER A 152 5.15 -2.72 2.73
N ALA A 153 5.31 -1.50 3.26
CA ALA A 153 4.36 -0.92 4.22
C ALA A 153 2.97 -0.76 3.60
N TYR A 154 2.89 -0.23 2.37
CA TYR A 154 1.63 -0.08 1.65
C TYR A 154 1.00 -1.43 1.29
N ALA A 155 1.82 -2.42 0.87
CA ALA A 155 1.35 -3.77 0.57
C ALA A 155 0.70 -4.40 1.80
N LEU A 156 1.35 -4.28 2.96
CA LEU A 156 0.84 -4.81 4.23
C LEU A 156 -0.45 -4.09 4.67
N ALA A 157 -0.49 -2.77 4.59
CA ALA A 157 -1.67 -1.97 4.91
C ALA A 157 -2.87 -2.30 4.02
N CYS A 158 -2.64 -2.52 2.72
CA CYS A 158 -3.70 -2.90 1.78
C CYS A 158 -4.15 -4.36 1.99
N ALA A 159 -3.23 -5.28 2.24
CA ALA A 159 -3.58 -6.66 2.57
C ALA A 159 -4.46 -6.73 3.83
N LEU A 160 -4.15 -5.92 4.85
CA LEU A 160 -4.98 -5.74 6.04
C LEU A 160 -6.38 -5.24 5.68
N ALA A 161 -6.47 -4.13 4.93
CA ALA A 161 -7.73 -3.51 4.54
C ALA A 161 -8.64 -4.45 3.74
N LEU A 162 -8.06 -5.26 2.85
CA LEU A 162 -8.80 -6.19 1.99
C LEU A 162 -9.23 -7.47 2.71
N THR A 163 -8.46 -7.94 3.70
CA THR A 163 -8.76 -9.21 4.39
C THR A 163 -9.70 -9.04 5.58
N MET A 164 -9.72 -7.87 6.21
CA MET A 164 -10.54 -7.57 7.39
C MET A 164 -12.06 -7.72 7.21
N PRO A 165 -12.69 -7.32 6.10
CA PRO A 165 -14.13 -7.56 5.90
C PRO A 165 -14.52 -9.06 5.88
N THR A 166 -13.54 -9.95 5.66
CA THR A 166 -13.76 -11.40 5.53
C THR A 166 -13.33 -12.20 6.76
N ARG A 167 -12.59 -11.60 7.69
CA ARG A 167 -12.05 -12.25 8.89
C ARG A 167 -12.41 -11.43 10.12
N ARG A 168 -12.57 -12.08 11.28
CA ARG A 168 -12.53 -11.38 12.57
C ARG A 168 -11.13 -11.56 13.16
N PRO A 169 -10.10 -10.83 12.68
CA PRO A 169 -8.77 -10.97 13.24
C PRO A 169 -8.77 -10.51 14.70
N ARG A 170 -7.90 -11.13 15.50
CA ARG A 170 -7.70 -10.73 16.90
C ARG A 170 -7.15 -9.29 16.91
N PRO A 171 -7.60 -8.42 17.83
CA PRO A 171 -7.10 -7.04 17.96
C PRO A 171 -5.57 -6.95 18.02
N ALA A 172 -4.93 -7.87 18.76
CA ALA A 172 -3.47 -7.95 18.86
C ALA A 172 -2.77 -8.14 17.50
N ARG A 173 -3.38 -8.90 16.58
CA ARG A 173 -2.81 -9.11 15.24
C ARG A 173 -2.94 -7.85 14.38
N ILE A 174 -4.08 -7.16 14.46
CA ILE A 174 -4.27 -5.88 13.77
C ILE A 174 -3.23 -4.87 14.28
N ALA A 175 -3.07 -4.76 15.61
CA ALA A 175 -2.09 -3.88 16.22
C ALA A 175 -0.65 -4.21 15.79
N ALA A 176 -0.29 -5.50 15.72
CA ALA A 176 1.02 -5.94 15.25
C ALA A 176 1.27 -5.59 13.78
N GLU A 177 0.30 -5.82 12.89
CA GLU A 177 0.42 -5.50 11.46
C GLU A 177 0.45 -3.97 11.23
N ILE A 178 -0.35 -3.19 11.99
CA ILE A 178 -0.24 -1.71 12.00
C ILE A 178 1.17 -1.28 12.46
N GLY A 179 1.65 -1.83 13.58
CA GLY A 179 2.97 -1.52 14.12
C GLY A 179 4.08 -1.84 13.12
N ALA A 180 3.99 -2.96 12.42
CA ALA A 180 4.94 -3.32 11.37
C ALA A 180 4.91 -2.32 10.19
N CYS A 181 3.72 -1.89 9.73
CA CYS A 181 3.62 -0.84 8.71
C CYS A 181 4.29 0.46 9.17
N LEU A 182 4.01 0.89 10.40
CA LEU A 182 4.58 2.13 10.95
C LEU A 182 6.09 2.04 11.07
N LEU A 183 6.64 0.91 11.54
CA LEU A 183 8.08 0.70 11.62
C LEU A 183 8.75 0.73 10.25
N LEU A 184 8.14 0.10 9.23
CA LEU A 184 8.66 0.14 7.85
C LEU A 184 8.69 1.57 7.30
N LEU A 185 7.64 2.36 7.54
CA LEU A 185 7.62 3.77 7.12
C LEU A 185 8.64 4.63 7.88
N LEU A 186 8.79 4.42 9.19
CA LEU A 186 9.79 5.14 9.97
C LEU A 186 11.20 4.83 9.48
N ALA A 187 11.49 3.55 9.21
CA ALA A 187 12.76 3.13 8.61
C ALA A 187 12.95 3.73 7.21
N SER A 188 11.88 3.78 6.41
CA SER A 188 11.89 4.41 5.09
C SER A 188 12.24 5.89 5.13
N ASN A 189 11.54 6.66 5.97
CA ASN A 189 11.77 8.09 6.14
C ASN A 189 13.18 8.35 6.69
N TRP A 190 13.69 7.47 7.56
CA TRP A 190 15.06 7.57 8.05
C TRP A 190 16.10 7.38 6.94
N LEU A 191 15.88 6.39 6.04
CA LEU A 191 16.75 6.20 4.88
C LEU A 191 16.68 7.37 3.90
N GLU A 192 15.50 7.95 3.69
CA GLU A 192 15.31 9.13 2.84
C GLU A 192 16.12 10.33 3.37
N VAL A 193 16.11 10.56 4.70
CA VAL A 193 16.92 11.60 5.35
C VAL A 193 18.42 11.33 5.23
N LEU A 194 18.86 10.08 5.25
CA LEU A 194 20.28 9.74 5.11
C LEU A 194 20.80 9.82 3.67
N SER A 195 19.91 9.76 2.67
CA SER A 195 20.26 9.85 1.26
C SER A 195 20.36 11.28 0.71
N HIS A 196 20.03 12.29 1.53
CA HIS A 196 20.00 13.70 1.18
C HIS A 196 20.92 14.52 2.10
#